data_AF-A0A7C7AJS5-F1
#
_entry.id   AF-A0A7C7AJS5-F1
#
_cell.length_a   1.000
_cell.length_b   1.000
_cell.length_c   1.000
_cell.angle_alpha   90.00
_cell.angle_beta   90.00
_cell.angle_gamma   90.00
#
_symmetry.space_group_name_H-M   'P 1'
#
loop_
_entity.id
_entity.type
_entity.pdbx_description
1 polymer ?
#
loop_
_entity_poly.entity_id
_entity_poly.type
_entity_poly.pdbx_seq_one_letter_code
_entity_poly.pdbx_strand_id
1 'polypeptide(L)' 'MRVTIIGYWGGFPRAGEASSGYLVEHDGYKLLLECGSGVVSSVQEVTDIKDIDAVLITHYHYDHCCDIGPLQYAR' A
#
# COMPACT_ATOMS: atom_id res chain seq x y z
N MET A 1 -5.08 17.69 -0.41
CA MET A 1 -4.13 16.58 -0.16
C MET A 1 -4.48 15.88 1.14
N ARG A 2 -4.59 14.55 1.14
CA ARG A 2 -4.85 13.68 2.28
C ARG A 2 -3.85 12.51 2.25
N VAL A 3 -3.42 12.04 3.42
CA VAL A 3 -2.56 10.85 3.54
C VAL A 3 -3.21 9.90 4.54
N THR A 4 -3.43 8.66 4.12
CA THR A 4 -3.97 7.60 4.96
C THR A 4 -2.89 6.55 5.18
N ILE A 5 -2.64 6.20 6.44
CA ILE A 5 -1.69 5.15 6.81
C ILE A 5 -2.39 3.80 6.60
N ILE A 6 -1.88 3.00 5.67
CA ILE A 6 -2.36 1.62 5.46
C ILE A 6 -1.56 0.66 6.34
N GLY A 7 -0.26 0.89 6.45
CA GLY A 7 0.63 0.17 7.35
C GLY A 7 1.90 0.94 7.67
N TYR A 8 2.52 0.59 8.79
CA TYR A 8 3.58 1.38 9.40
C TYR A 8 4.65 0.52 10.08
N TRP A 9 4.48 -0.81 10.11
CA TRP A 9 5.47 -1.70 10.70
C TRP A 9 6.72 -1.82 9.82
N GLY A 10 7.89 -1.71 10.45
CA GLY A 10 9.17 -2.02 9.83
C GLY A 10 9.52 -3.49 9.98
N GLY A 11 10.10 -4.08 8.94
CA GLY A 11 10.51 -5.49 8.88
C GLY A 11 9.34 -6.48 8.67
N PHE A 12 8.35 -6.48 9.56
CA PHE A 12 7.18 -7.36 9.45
C PHE A 12 5.95 -6.81 10.20
N PRO A 13 4.72 -7.03 9.71
CA PRO A 13 3.50 -6.58 10.37
C PRO A 13 3.11 -7.41 11.59
N ARG A 14 2.31 -6.83 12.49
CA ARG A 14 1.59 -7.60 13.52
C ARG A 14 0.29 -8.18 12.98
N ALA A 15 -0.36 -9.01 13.81
CA ALA A 15 -1.62 -9.65 13.47
C ALA A 15 -2.71 -8.62 13.11
N GLY A 16 -3.26 -8.75 11.89
CA GLY A 16 -4.30 -7.85 11.37
C GLY A 16 -3.80 -6.49 10.92
N GLU A 17 -2.48 -6.28 10.84
CA GLU A 17 -1.87 -5.01 10.42
C GLU A 17 -1.00 -5.21 9.18
N ALA A 18 -0.45 -4.12 8.63
CA ALA A 18 0.41 -4.13 7.44
C ALA A 18 1.77 -3.47 7.71
N SER A 19 2.79 -3.85 6.93
CA SER A 19 4.07 -3.14 6.91
C SER A 19 3.95 -1.85 6.07
N SER A 20 5.07 -1.22 5.70
CA SER A 20 5.05 0.11 5.06
C SER A 20 4.08 0.21 3.87
N GLY A 21 3.12 1.14 3.99
CA GLY A 21 2.12 1.43 2.97
C GLY A 21 1.31 2.68 3.31
N TYR A 22 1.25 3.63 2.39
CA TYR A 22 0.55 4.91 2.59
C TYR A 22 -0.23 5.27 1.34
N LEU A 23 -1.53 5.56 1.49
CA LEU A 23 -2.36 6.06 0.40
C LEU A 23 -2.34 7.60 0.44
N VAL A 24 -1.77 8.20 -0.60
CA VAL A 24 -1.69 9.65 -0.79
C VAL A 24 -2.73 10.07 -1.82
N GLU A 25 -3.62 11.00 -1.44
CA GLU A 25 -4.73 11.45 -2.26
C GLU A 25 -4.69 12.95 -2.49
N HIS A 26 -4.78 13.39 -3.74
CA HIS A 26 -4.85 14.80 -4.10
C HIS A 26 -5.58 14.99 -5.42
N ASP A 27 -6.63 15.82 -5.41
CA ASP A 27 -7.35 16.27 -6.61
C ASP A 27 -7.83 15.12 -7.50
N GLY A 28 -8.34 14.06 -6.87
CA GLY A 28 -8.84 12.85 -7.53
C GLY A 28 -7.78 11.80 -7.82
N TYR A 29 -6.49 12.12 -7.66
CA TYR A 29 -5.38 11.18 -7.86
C TYR A 29 -5.08 10.38 -6.59
N LYS A 30 -4.85 9.08 -6.71
CA LYS A 30 -4.52 8.14 -5.64
C LYS A 30 -3.15 7.47 -5.89
N LEU A 31 -2.14 7.88 -5.13
CA LEU A 31 -0.81 7.26 -5.13
C LEU A 31 -0.70 6.30 -3.94
N LEU A 32 -0.39 5.03 -4.21
CA LEU A 32 0.07 4.11 -3.17
C LEU A 32 1.59 4.23 -3.03
N LEU A 33 2.04 4.78 -1.90
CA LEU A 33 3.45 4.86 -1.54
C LEU A 33 3.80 3.65 -0.67
N GLU A 34 4.68 2.79 -1.17
CA GLU A 34 5.03 1.47 -0.64
C GLU A 34 3.90 0.42 -0.75
N CYS A 35 4.29 -0.84 -0.92
CA CYS A 35 3.40 -1.99 -1.03
C CYS A 35 3.99 -3.17 -0.25
N GLY A 36 4.18 -2.93 1.05
CA GLY A 36 4.64 -3.91 2.01
C GLY A 36 3.68 -5.07 2.25
N SER A 37 4.08 -6.00 3.11
CA SER A 37 3.26 -7.16 3.49
C SER A 37 1.94 -6.74 4.13
N GLY A 38 0.83 -7.25 3.59
CA GLY A 38 -0.53 -7.00 4.07
C GLY A 38 -1.17 -5.72 3.54
N VAL A 39 -0.42 -4.88 2.81
CA VAL A 39 -0.92 -3.61 2.27
C VAL A 39 -2.06 -3.84 1.28
N VAL A 40 -1.99 -4.86 0.41
CA VAL A 40 -3.03 -5.13 -0.58
C VAL A 40 -4.35 -5.51 0.08
N SER A 41 -4.32 -6.29 1.17
CA SER A 41 -5.53 -6.59 1.95
C SER A 41 -6.06 -5.34 2.67
N SER A 42 -5.20 -4.56 3.32
CA SER A 42 -5.62 -3.45 4.17
C SER A 42 -6.08 -2.22 3.38
N VAL A 43 -5.49 -1.92 2.22
CA VAL A 43 -5.86 -0.74 1.41
C VAL A 43 -7.30 -0.82 0.89
N GLN A 44 -7.83 -2.04 0.70
CA GLN A 44 -9.20 -2.30 0.25
C GLN A 44 -10.27 -1.85 1.25
N GLU A 45 -9.92 -1.64 2.52
CA GLU A 45 -10.81 -1.04 3.52
C GLU A 45 -11.01 0.46 3.29
N VAL A 46 -10.13 1.09 2.51
CA VAL A 46 -10.09 2.54 2.26
C VAL A 46 -10.47 2.89 0.82
N THR A 47 -10.05 2.10 -0.16
CA THR A 47 -10.31 2.33 -1.59
C THR A 47 -10.32 1.03 -2.38
N ASP A 48 -11.06 0.97 -3.50
CA ASP A 48 -10.89 -0.11 -4.47
C ASP A 48 -9.47 -0.06 -5.05
N ILE A 49 -8.83 -1.22 -5.22
CA ILE A 49 -7.49 -1.33 -5.83
C ILE A 49 -7.48 -0.77 -7.26
N LYS A 50 -8.60 -0.89 -7.98
CA LYS A 50 -8.74 -0.39 -9.37
C LYS A 50 -8.70 1.14 -9.45
N ASP A 51 -8.99 1.82 -8.35
CA ASP A 51 -8.94 3.29 -8.28
C ASP A 51 -7.56 3.83 -7.93
N ILE A 52 -6.60 2.98 -7.56
CA ILE A 52 -5.22 3.43 -7.35
C ILE A 52 -4.67 3.84 -8.72
N ASP A 53 -4.04 5.00 -8.85
CA ASP A 53 -3.53 5.48 -10.13
C ASP A 53 -2.08 5.06 -10.36
N ALA A 54 -1.28 5.07 -9.30
CA ALA A 54 0.14 4.70 -9.36
C ALA A 54 0.63 4.09 -8.05
N VAL A 55 1.75 3.38 -8.15
CA VAL A 55 2.50 2.85 -7.02
C VAL A 55 3.92 3.39 -7.08
N LEU A 56 4.43 3.89 -5.95
CA LEU A 56 5.83 4.30 -5.81
C LEU A 56 6.47 3.47 -4.71
N ILE A 57 7.64 2.88 -5.00
CA ILE A 57 8.41 2.06 -4.07
C ILE A 57 9.76 2.75 -3.86
N THR A 58 10.12 3.06 -2.62
CA THR A 58 11.39 3.74 -2.31
C THR A 58 12.59 2.82 -2.46
N HIS A 59 12.47 1.56 -2.04
CA HIS A 59 13.50 0.54 -2.13
C HIS A 59 12.92 -0.88 -2.01
N TYR A 60 13.74 -1.89 -2.21
CA TYR A 60 13.28 -3.28 -2.40
C TYR A 60 13.46 -4.18 -1.15
N HIS A 61 13.39 -3.61 0.05
CA HIS A 61 13.21 -4.47 1.22
C HIS A 61 11.77 -5.00 1.27
N TYR A 62 11.60 -6.18 1.84
CA TYR A 62 10.34 -6.91 1.79
C TYR A 62 9.19 -6.22 2.53
N ASP A 63 9.48 -5.47 3.58
CA ASP A 63 8.50 -4.65 4.28
C ASP A 63 7.99 -3.45 3.47
N HIS A 64 8.56 -3.21 2.28
CA HIS A 64 8.21 -2.14 1.35
C HIS A 64 7.61 -2.63 0.02
N CYS A 65 7.89 -3.88 -0.39
CA CYS A 65 7.53 -4.35 -1.73
C CYS A 65 6.93 -5.77 -1.83
N CYS A 66 6.66 -6.45 -0.71
CA CYS A 66 6.14 -7.83 -0.71
C CYS A 66 4.82 -8.01 -1.46
N ASP A 67 3.89 -7.06 -1.37
CA ASP A 67 2.54 -7.22 -1.91
C ASP A 67 2.42 -6.76 -3.37
N ILE A 68 3.51 -6.37 -4.03
CA ILE A 68 3.49 -6.00 -5.46
C ILE A 68 2.98 -7.15 -6.33
N GLY A 69 3.38 -8.38 -6.03
CA GLY A 69 2.93 -9.57 -6.78
C GLY A 69 1.40 -9.72 -6.73
N PRO A 70 0.79 -9.84 -5.54
CA PRO A 70 -0.67 -9.82 -5.38
C PRO A 70 -1.35 -8.60 -6.04
N LEU A 71 -0.78 -7.40 -5.91
CA LEU A 71 -1.33 -6.18 -6.50
C LEU A 71 -1.45 -6.28 -8.03
N GLN A 72 -0.47 -6.91 -8.70
CA GLN A 72 -0.48 -7.10 -10.15
C GLN A 72 -1.63 -7.99 -10.65
N TYR A 73 -2.14 -8.92 -9.82
CA TYR A 73 -3.29 -9.76 -10.18
C TYR A 73 -4.64 -9.05 -10.00
N ALA A 74 -4.66 -7.94 -9.27
CA ALA A 74 -5.87 -7.17 -9.02
C ALA A 74 -6.16 -6.10 -10.10
N ARG A 75 -5.25 -5.96 -11.08
CA ARG A 75 -5.41 -5.09 -12.25
C ARG A 75 -5.70 -5.87 -13.53
#